data_AF-A0A8T5U372-F1
#
_entry.id   AF-A0A8T5U372-F1
#
_cell.length_a   1.000
_cell.length_b   1.000
_cell.length_c   1.000
_cell.angle_alpha   90.00
_cell.angle_beta   90.00
_cell.angle_gamma   90.00
#
_symmetry.space_group_name_H-M   'P 1'
#
loop_
_entity.id
_entity.type
_entity.pdbx_description
1 polymer ?
#
loop_
_entity_poly.entity_id
_entity_poly.type
_entity_poly.pdbx_seq_one_letter_code
_entity_poly.pdbx_strand_id
1 'polypeptide(L)'
;FVKDAIYDRGGSRTNVLEAEAVANLIFEHFCHNSKKTLGVVTFSIAQMEAIEEAIELRLKQRPTFEHFFKEDRLEGFFVKNLENVQGDERDVMIFSVGYGRDFKDRITMNFGPLNKPGGERRLNVAVTRAREKMILVTSIRANDIILSDSSPEGVRTLYQYLNYAERVPNDLGITYKQPTGFDSKIEKVIASEIQNMGYKVTPKVGFSEYRIDIGILDPSDPKSFILGVECDGNTYRSSCSARDRDRLREQILNQLGWKIHRIWSPTWVSRKDSEVKRLKEAIKKRLENKSKSNDISTQLKSDESMNCVSEKVEVKTIKFSGIEKIGVPYKIRPLIASFKQTVTIRTSTYPYSSIQKNAFHFDCNRDLQSKLLEELVNNEGPVHFDYAVKRLASAWKVRRLGPRITFAVREALDLLLDDEKIMVRENFLWPKKPIKIIVRVPVSDIPETKRKPDHIPLEEIAEAIRLVVQYAIGISPESLLIETAKIFNFNPKTERIRIMILRVYKEMLSSEIIVCKKNVVTLFSK
;
A
#
# COMPACT_ATOMS: atom_id res chain seq x y z
N PHE A 1 -3.95 -22.44 -9.76
CA PHE A 1 -5.23 -22.30 -10.47
C PHE A 1 -6.34 -22.83 -9.57
N VAL A 2 -7.42 -22.08 -9.37
CA VAL A 2 -8.56 -22.46 -8.54
C VAL A 2 -9.70 -22.88 -9.45
N LYS A 3 -9.98 -24.19 -9.51
CA LYS A 3 -11.04 -24.74 -10.34
C LYS A 3 -12.42 -24.39 -9.72
N ASP A 4 -13.41 -24.18 -10.58
CA ASP A 4 -14.81 -23.96 -10.19
C ASP A 4 -15.07 -22.71 -9.32
N ALA A 5 -14.11 -21.78 -9.29
CA ALA A 5 -14.24 -20.53 -8.55
C ALA A 5 -15.18 -19.56 -9.28
N ILE A 6 -16.24 -19.12 -8.60
CA ILE A 6 -17.27 -18.24 -9.17
C ILE A 6 -17.02 -16.80 -8.71
N TYR A 7 -17.03 -15.88 -9.66
CA TYR A 7 -16.96 -14.45 -9.40
C TYR A 7 -18.38 -13.85 -9.35
N ASP A 8 -18.75 -13.32 -8.18
CA ASP A 8 -20.06 -12.73 -7.96
C ASP A 8 -20.13 -11.29 -8.48
N ARG A 9 -20.26 -11.14 -9.80
CA ARG A 9 -20.27 -9.83 -10.49
C ARG A 9 -21.41 -8.90 -10.04
N GLY A 10 -22.58 -9.46 -9.76
CA GLY A 10 -23.80 -8.71 -9.50
C GLY A 10 -24.01 -8.36 -8.02
N GLY A 11 -23.43 -9.15 -7.11
CA GLY A 11 -23.50 -8.92 -5.68
C GLY A 11 -22.19 -8.35 -5.14
N SER A 12 -21.45 -9.19 -4.42
CA SER A 12 -20.27 -8.83 -3.61
C SER A 12 -19.05 -8.39 -4.42
N ARG A 13 -18.97 -8.73 -5.72
CA ARG A 13 -17.78 -8.55 -6.58
C ARG A 13 -16.53 -9.23 -6.03
N THR A 14 -16.74 -10.40 -5.42
CA THR A 14 -15.69 -11.23 -4.83
C THR A 14 -15.65 -12.60 -5.48
N ASN A 15 -14.51 -13.27 -5.32
CA ASN A 15 -14.33 -14.68 -5.62
C ASN A 15 -13.91 -15.39 -4.32
N VAL A 16 -14.91 -15.94 -3.63
CA VAL A 16 -14.76 -16.52 -2.28
C VAL A 16 -13.84 -17.74 -2.29
N LEU A 17 -13.99 -18.63 -3.28
CA LEU A 17 -13.14 -19.82 -3.39
C LEU A 17 -11.68 -19.46 -3.67
N GLU A 18 -11.44 -18.41 -4.47
CA GLU A 18 -10.08 -17.90 -4.66
C GLU A 18 -9.53 -17.30 -3.35
N ALA A 19 -10.35 -16.54 -2.61
CA ALA A 19 -9.95 -15.97 -1.33
C ALA A 19 -9.60 -17.03 -0.29
N GLU A 20 -10.38 -18.11 -0.22
CA GLU A 20 -10.10 -19.27 0.64
C GLU A 20 -8.82 -20.01 0.25
N ALA A 21 -8.57 -20.17 -1.06
CA ALA A 21 -7.33 -20.77 -1.55
C ALA A 21 -6.10 -19.93 -1.18
N VAL A 22 -6.20 -18.59 -1.30
CA VAL A 22 -5.15 -17.67 -0.85
C VAL A 22 -4.94 -17.80 0.66
N ALA A 23 -6.02 -17.83 1.45
CA ALA A 23 -5.92 -18.02 2.88
C ALA A 23 -5.23 -19.35 3.24
N ASN A 24 -5.53 -20.46 2.55
CA ASN A 24 -4.82 -21.72 2.76
C ASN A 24 -3.31 -21.59 2.51
N LEU A 25 -2.91 -20.96 1.41
CA LEU A 25 -1.49 -20.74 1.07
C LEU A 25 -0.75 -19.89 2.10
N ILE A 26 -1.43 -18.90 2.70
CA ILE A 26 -0.85 -18.07 3.76
C ILE A 26 -0.53 -18.92 4.99
N PHE A 27 -1.48 -19.74 5.45
CA PHE A 27 -1.24 -20.61 6.61
C PHE A 27 -0.22 -21.70 6.31
N GLU A 28 -0.20 -22.27 5.10
CA GLU A 28 0.85 -23.20 4.67
C GLU A 28 2.23 -22.56 4.67
N HIS A 29 2.34 -21.31 4.21
CA HIS A 29 3.58 -20.54 4.26
C HIS A 29 4.06 -20.36 5.70
N PHE A 30 3.18 -20.00 6.63
CA PHE A 30 3.58 -19.86 8.04
C PHE A 30 3.94 -21.19 8.71
N CYS A 31 3.39 -22.32 8.25
CA CYS A 31 3.81 -23.65 8.72
C CYS A 31 5.24 -24.00 8.26
N HIS A 32 5.56 -23.79 6.98
CA HIS A 32 6.78 -24.32 6.36
C HIS A 32 7.91 -23.30 6.23
N ASN A 33 7.59 -22.02 6.10
CA ASN A 33 8.50 -20.92 5.76
C ASN A 33 8.32 -19.72 6.71
N SER A 34 8.14 -19.97 8.01
CA SER A 34 7.86 -18.94 9.03
C SER A 34 8.89 -17.81 9.14
N LYS A 35 10.13 -18.03 8.67
CA LYS A 35 11.21 -17.03 8.68
C LYS A 35 11.15 -16.05 7.48
N LYS A 36 10.37 -16.36 6.45
CA LYS A 36 10.29 -15.55 5.23
C LYS A 36 9.09 -14.62 5.29
N THR A 37 9.31 -13.37 4.91
CA THR A 37 8.27 -12.34 4.89
C THR A 37 7.25 -12.64 3.79
N LEU A 38 5.97 -12.37 4.06
CA LEU A 38 4.86 -12.70 3.16
C LEU A 38 3.97 -11.47 2.90
N GLY A 39 3.57 -11.26 1.66
CA GLY A 39 2.59 -10.25 1.28
C GLY A 39 1.57 -10.79 0.29
N VAL A 40 0.39 -10.19 0.28
CA VAL A 40 -0.72 -10.55 -0.62
C VAL A 40 -1.18 -9.30 -1.35
N VAL A 41 -1.36 -9.42 -2.67
CA VAL A 41 -1.86 -8.35 -3.52
C VAL A 41 -3.06 -8.81 -4.31
N THR A 42 -4.11 -7.98 -4.33
CA THR A 42 -5.35 -8.23 -5.06
C THR A 42 -5.61 -7.18 -6.15
N PHE A 43 -6.44 -7.48 -7.15
CA PHE A 43 -6.80 -6.47 -8.15
C PHE A 43 -7.87 -5.50 -7.63
N SER A 44 -8.76 -5.98 -6.76
CA SER A 44 -9.90 -5.23 -6.25
C SER A 44 -9.88 -5.15 -4.72
N ILE A 45 -10.47 -4.08 -4.21
CA ILE A 45 -10.68 -3.89 -2.76
C ILE A 45 -11.64 -4.97 -2.22
N ALA A 46 -12.70 -5.29 -2.97
CA ALA A 46 -13.64 -6.34 -2.58
C ALA A 46 -12.94 -7.70 -2.38
N GLN A 47 -12.01 -8.07 -3.28
CA GLN A 47 -11.26 -9.31 -3.13
C GLN A 47 -10.26 -9.26 -1.96
N MET A 48 -9.69 -8.08 -1.68
CA MET A 48 -8.82 -7.88 -0.51
C MET A 48 -9.59 -8.18 0.78
N GLU A 49 -10.78 -7.59 0.93
CA GLU A 49 -11.67 -7.79 2.09
C GLU A 49 -12.10 -9.26 2.21
N ALA A 50 -12.41 -9.93 1.10
CA ALA A 50 -12.76 -11.36 1.10
C ALA A 50 -11.61 -12.27 1.60
N ILE A 51 -10.36 -11.95 1.22
CA ILE A 51 -9.18 -12.67 1.71
C ILE A 51 -8.97 -12.43 3.20
N GLU A 52 -9.13 -11.18 3.65
CA GLU A 52 -9.04 -10.85 5.08
C GLU A 52 -10.08 -11.61 5.90
N GLU A 53 -11.34 -11.67 5.44
CA GLU A 53 -12.39 -12.46 6.09
C GLU A 53 -12.05 -13.97 6.12
N ALA A 54 -11.52 -14.51 5.02
CA ALA A 54 -11.10 -15.91 4.95
C ALA A 54 -9.91 -16.23 5.89
N ILE A 55 -9.01 -15.27 6.13
CA ILE A 55 -7.93 -15.37 7.12
C ILE A 55 -8.50 -15.33 8.54
N GLU A 56 -9.41 -14.40 8.84
CA GLU A 56 -10.03 -14.27 10.16
C GLU A 56 -10.79 -15.54 10.57
N LEU A 57 -11.55 -16.14 9.66
CA LEU A 57 -12.25 -17.40 9.89
C LEU A 57 -11.27 -18.53 10.26
N ARG A 58 -10.12 -18.61 9.58
CA ARG A 58 -9.07 -19.61 9.88
C ARG A 58 -8.34 -19.33 11.18
N LEU A 59 -8.09 -18.07 11.53
CA LEU A 59 -7.50 -17.69 12.81
C LEU A 59 -8.37 -18.11 14.00
N LYS A 60 -9.70 -18.06 13.87
CA LYS A 60 -10.61 -18.58 14.90
C LYS A 60 -10.43 -20.09 15.14
N GLN A 61 -10.13 -20.84 14.09
CA GLN A 61 -9.88 -22.28 14.16
C GLN A 61 -8.45 -22.61 14.61
N ARG A 62 -7.47 -21.75 14.31
CA ARG A 62 -6.05 -21.95 14.61
C ARG A 62 -5.41 -20.69 15.23
N PRO A 63 -5.69 -20.40 16.51
CA PRO A 63 -5.21 -19.19 17.18
C PRO A 63 -3.67 -19.11 17.32
N THR A 64 -2.99 -20.24 17.16
CA THR A 64 -1.51 -20.35 17.25
C THR A 64 -0.78 -19.51 16.20
N PHE A 65 -1.42 -19.18 15.07
CA PHE A 65 -0.82 -18.38 13.99
C PHE A 65 -0.94 -16.86 14.20
N GLU A 66 -1.66 -16.38 15.22
CA GLU A 66 -1.91 -14.94 15.44
C GLU A 66 -0.63 -14.09 15.50
N HIS A 67 0.49 -14.66 15.99
CA HIS A 67 1.77 -13.93 16.10
C HIS A 67 2.32 -13.47 14.73
N PHE A 68 2.03 -14.20 13.65
CA PHE A 68 2.54 -13.88 12.31
C PHE A 68 1.81 -12.70 11.64
N PHE A 69 0.64 -12.32 12.16
CA PHE A 69 -0.19 -11.24 11.62
C PHE A 69 0.06 -9.88 12.31
N LYS A 70 1.24 -9.71 12.94
CA LYS A 70 1.66 -8.42 13.50
C LYS A 70 2.00 -7.43 12.39
N GLU A 71 1.47 -6.22 12.51
CA GLU A 71 1.75 -5.13 11.57
C GLU A 71 3.14 -4.55 11.84
N ASP A 72 4.10 -4.95 11.02
CA ASP A 72 5.39 -4.30 10.84
C ASP A 72 5.49 -3.83 9.38
N ARG A 73 5.85 -2.56 9.19
CA ARG A 73 5.95 -1.95 7.86
C ARG A 73 7.04 -2.63 7.01
N LEU A 74 8.18 -2.98 7.62
CA LEU A 74 9.34 -3.50 6.88
C LEU A 74 9.24 -5.01 6.64
N GLU A 75 8.80 -5.79 7.63
CA GLU A 75 8.83 -7.26 7.58
C GLU A 75 7.47 -7.93 7.84
N GLY A 76 6.44 -7.18 8.22
CA GLY A 76 5.15 -7.74 8.64
C GLY A 76 4.26 -8.21 7.49
N PHE A 77 3.36 -9.13 7.78
CA PHE A 77 2.38 -9.62 6.81
C PHE A 77 1.40 -8.51 6.39
N PHE A 78 1.04 -8.45 5.10
CA PHE A 78 0.01 -7.54 4.60
C PHE A 78 -0.87 -8.16 3.52
N VAL A 79 -2.09 -7.63 3.39
CA VAL A 79 -2.99 -7.81 2.25
C VAL A 79 -3.32 -6.41 1.71
N LYS A 80 -3.04 -6.13 0.43
CA LYS A 80 -3.28 -4.83 -0.19
C LYS A 80 -3.85 -4.98 -1.59
N ASN A 81 -4.56 -3.98 -2.09
CA ASN A 81 -4.96 -3.94 -3.49
C ASN A 81 -3.86 -3.31 -4.38
N LEU A 82 -3.99 -3.51 -5.68
CA LEU A 82 -3.03 -3.09 -6.71
C LEU A 82 -2.68 -1.58 -6.67
N GLU A 83 -3.59 -0.72 -6.22
CA GLU A 83 -3.36 0.73 -6.12
C GLU A 83 -2.52 1.11 -4.89
N ASN A 84 -2.44 0.25 -3.87
CA ASN A 84 -1.84 0.56 -2.56
C ASN A 84 -0.53 -0.18 -2.27
N VAL A 85 -0.04 -1.05 -3.15
CA VAL A 85 1.17 -1.88 -2.95
C VAL A 85 2.49 -1.14 -3.27
N GLN A 86 2.48 0.19 -3.35
CA GLN A 86 3.66 0.93 -3.78
C GLN A 86 4.74 0.97 -2.69
N GLY A 87 5.91 0.40 -2.99
CA GLY A 87 7.08 0.44 -2.10
C GLY A 87 7.12 -0.66 -1.03
N ASP A 88 6.13 -1.54 -0.98
CA ASP A 88 6.14 -2.71 -0.10
C ASP A 88 6.64 -3.95 -0.85
N GLU A 89 7.66 -4.62 -0.30
CA GLU A 89 8.24 -5.83 -0.88
C GLU A 89 8.34 -6.94 0.16
N ARG A 90 8.23 -8.20 -0.26
CA ARG A 90 8.32 -9.37 0.63
C ARG A 90 9.05 -10.51 -0.07
N ASP A 91 9.60 -11.44 0.70
CA ASP A 91 10.30 -12.61 0.18
C ASP A 91 9.35 -13.45 -0.68
N VAL A 92 8.14 -13.67 -0.16
CA VAL A 92 7.06 -14.35 -0.86
C VAL A 92 5.90 -13.38 -1.07
N MET A 93 5.41 -13.29 -2.30
CA MET A 93 4.20 -12.53 -2.63
C MET A 93 3.15 -13.46 -3.24
N ILE A 94 1.90 -13.31 -2.80
CA ILE A 94 0.75 -13.97 -3.39
C ILE A 94 -0.05 -12.93 -4.20
N PHE A 95 -0.29 -13.22 -5.48
CA PHE A 95 -1.18 -12.43 -6.33
C PHE A 95 -2.53 -13.11 -6.41
N SER A 96 -3.60 -12.41 -6.05
CA SER A 96 -4.97 -12.84 -6.31
C SER A 96 -5.57 -11.98 -7.41
N VAL A 97 -6.00 -12.63 -8.50
CA VAL A 97 -6.69 -11.96 -9.61
C VAL A 97 -8.10 -11.57 -9.18
N GLY A 98 -8.82 -12.46 -8.49
CA GLY A 98 -10.17 -12.23 -7.95
C GLY A 98 -11.29 -12.16 -8.99
N TYR A 99 -10.98 -11.86 -10.25
CA TYR A 99 -11.92 -11.89 -11.36
C TYR A 99 -12.05 -13.28 -11.96
N GLY A 100 -13.28 -13.67 -12.32
CA GLY A 100 -13.63 -15.04 -12.68
C GLY A 100 -14.84 -15.14 -13.59
N ARG A 101 -15.19 -16.40 -13.91
CA ARG A 101 -16.47 -16.76 -14.53
C ARG A 101 -17.59 -16.52 -13.51
N ASP A 102 -18.66 -15.87 -13.94
CA ASP A 102 -19.86 -15.69 -13.12
C ASP A 102 -20.76 -16.94 -13.12
N PHE A 103 -21.88 -16.90 -12.40
CA PHE A 103 -22.86 -18.00 -12.36
C PHE A 103 -23.46 -18.36 -13.74
N LYS A 104 -23.30 -17.51 -14.75
CA LYS A 104 -23.74 -17.75 -16.13
C LYS A 104 -22.58 -18.16 -17.05
N ASP A 105 -21.44 -18.53 -16.46
CA ASP A 105 -20.20 -18.89 -17.14
C ASP A 105 -19.62 -17.78 -18.05
N ARG A 106 -19.88 -16.51 -17.69
CA ARG A 106 -19.37 -15.36 -18.44
C ARG A 106 -18.23 -14.68 -17.70
N ILE A 107 -17.27 -14.17 -18.48
CA ILE A 107 -16.12 -13.41 -17.97
C ILE A 107 -16.28 -11.95 -18.38
N THR A 108 -16.07 -11.05 -17.42
CA THR A 108 -16.01 -9.62 -17.69
C THR A 108 -14.62 -9.23 -18.19
N MET A 109 -14.55 -8.50 -19.30
CA MET A 109 -13.29 -7.89 -19.78
C MET A 109 -12.94 -6.59 -19.04
N ASN A 110 -13.64 -6.31 -17.94
CA ASN A 110 -13.38 -5.19 -17.04
C ASN A 110 -12.75 -5.71 -15.74
N PHE A 111 -11.42 -5.64 -15.68
CA PHE A 111 -10.55 -6.02 -14.56
C PHE A 111 -10.23 -4.82 -13.65
N GLY A 112 -11.13 -3.83 -13.58
CA GLY A 112 -11.06 -2.73 -12.64
C GLY A 112 -9.84 -1.82 -12.87
N PRO A 113 -8.92 -1.67 -11.90
CA PRO A 113 -7.76 -0.78 -12.01
C PRO A 113 -6.84 -1.05 -13.20
N LEU A 114 -6.85 -2.27 -13.76
CA LEU A 114 -6.05 -2.61 -14.94
C LEU A 114 -6.61 -2.04 -16.25
N ASN A 115 -7.91 -1.81 -16.32
CA ASN A 115 -8.54 -1.21 -17.51
C ASN A 115 -8.33 0.31 -17.57
N LYS A 116 -7.92 0.94 -16.47
CA LYS A 116 -7.64 2.38 -16.41
C LYS A 116 -6.25 2.67 -17.00
N PRO A 117 -5.98 3.91 -17.47
CA PRO A 117 -4.65 4.33 -17.89
C PRO A 117 -3.58 4.04 -16.83
N GLY A 118 -2.43 3.51 -17.26
CA GLY A 118 -1.33 3.09 -16.38
C GLY A 118 -1.55 1.75 -15.68
N GLY A 119 -2.59 0.99 -16.05
CA GLY A 119 -2.87 -0.34 -15.51
C GLY A 119 -1.70 -1.32 -15.70
N GLU A 120 -1.01 -1.25 -16.84
CA GLU A 120 0.20 -2.02 -17.15
C GLU A 120 1.33 -1.74 -16.17
N ARG A 121 1.51 -0.48 -15.76
CA ARG A 121 2.51 -0.08 -14.76
C ARG A 121 2.17 -0.63 -13.38
N ARG A 122 0.88 -0.59 -13.00
CA ARG A 122 0.41 -1.13 -11.72
C ARG A 122 0.62 -2.65 -11.64
N LEU A 123 0.33 -3.36 -12.73
CA LEU A 123 0.58 -4.79 -12.83
C LEU A 123 2.07 -5.12 -12.70
N ASN A 124 2.93 -4.44 -13.47
CA ASN A 124 4.38 -4.63 -13.40
C ASN A 124 4.93 -4.33 -12.00
N VAL A 125 4.44 -3.25 -11.38
CA VAL A 125 4.79 -2.89 -10.01
C VAL A 125 4.44 -4.03 -9.06
N ALA A 126 3.26 -4.63 -9.16
CA ALA A 126 2.83 -5.68 -8.23
C ALA A 126 3.56 -7.01 -8.45
N VAL A 127 3.78 -7.41 -9.71
CA VAL A 127 4.50 -8.65 -10.05
C VAL A 127 5.97 -8.60 -9.62
N THR A 128 6.57 -7.41 -9.54
CA THR A 128 7.98 -7.21 -9.14
C THR A 128 8.17 -6.98 -7.63
N ARG A 129 7.13 -7.16 -6.79
CA ARG A 129 7.24 -6.99 -5.32
C ARG A 129 7.83 -8.20 -4.59
N ALA A 130 7.96 -9.33 -5.26
CA ALA A 130 8.52 -10.56 -4.68
C ALA A 130 10.05 -10.55 -4.77
N ARG A 131 10.74 -10.75 -3.64
CA ARG A 131 12.22 -10.91 -3.64
C ARG A 131 12.65 -12.32 -4.05
N GLU A 132 11.89 -13.34 -3.66
CA GLU A 132 12.24 -14.74 -3.91
C GLU A 132 11.17 -15.51 -4.69
N LYS A 133 9.89 -15.37 -4.33
CA LYS A 133 8.82 -16.21 -4.88
C LYS A 133 7.53 -15.43 -5.10
N MET A 134 6.99 -15.54 -6.31
CA MET A 134 5.64 -15.08 -6.66
C MET A 134 4.70 -16.27 -6.79
N ILE A 135 3.56 -16.24 -6.10
CA ILE A 135 2.50 -17.24 -6.23
C ILE A 135 1.29 -16.57 -6.87
N LEU A 136 0.97 -16.96 -8.09
CA LEU A 136 -0.22 -16.48 -8.79
C LEU A 136 -1.42 -17.38 -8.50
N VAL A 137 -2.49 -16.78 -7.98
CA VAL A 137 -3.78 -17.42 -7.74
C VAL A 137 -4.81 -16.78 -8.66
N THR A 138 -5.50 -17.62 -9.42
CA THR A 138 -6.49 -17.19 -10.41
C THR A 138 -7.45 -18.34 -10.72
N SER A 139 -8.67 -18.01 -11.11
CA SER A 139 -9.69 -18.92 -11.63
C SER A 139 -9.99 -18.76 -13.12
N ILE A 140 -9.26 -17.89 -13.82
CA ILE A 140 -9.34 -17.69 -15.27
C ILE A 140 -8.03 -18.10 -15.94
N ARG A 141 -8.13 -18.45 -17.21
CA ARG A 141 -6.98 -18.77 -18.06
C ARG A 141 -6.62 -17.63 -18.99
N ALA A 142 -5.43 -17.68 -19.58
CA ALA A 142 -5.05 -16.72 -20.61
C ALA A 142 -6.03 -16.72 -21.80
N ASN A 143 -6.41 -17.91 -22.27
CA ASN A 143 -7.36 -18.07 -23.37
C ASN A 143 -8.79 -17.58 -23.04
N ASP A 144 -9.08 -17.35 -21.77
CA ASP A 144 -10.37 -16.82 -21.36
C ASP A 144 -10.47 -15.29 -21.58
N ILE A 145 -9.34 -14.60 -21.77
CA ILE A 145 -9.29 -13.15 -22.01
C ILE A 145 -9.39 -12.88 -23.52
N ILE A 146 -10.42 -12.14 -23.92
CA ILE A 146 -10.64 -11.75 -25.31
C ILE A 146 -9.93 -10.41 -25.55
N LEU A 147 -8.93 -10.42 -26.44
CA LEU A 147 -8.18 -9.23 -26.83
C LEU A 147 -8.69 -8.66 -28.16
N SER A 148 -8.71 -7.33 -28.24
CA SER A 148 -9.01 -6.52 -29.43
C SER A 148 -7.93 -5.43 -29.61
N ASP A 149 -7.89 -4.79 -30.79
CA ASP A 149 -7.00 -3.65 -31.03
C ASP A 149 -7.29 -2.46 -30.10
N SER A 150 -8.53 -2.36 -29.61
CA SER A 150 -8.98 -1.37 -28.63
C SER A 150 -8.80 -1.76 -27.16
N SER A 151 -8.24 -2.94 -26.87
CA SER A 151 -8.07 -3.42 -25.50
C SER A 151 -7.07 -2.56 -24.71
N PRO A 152 -7.36 -2.22 -23.44
CA PRO A 152 -6.41 -1.48 -22.61
C PRO A 152 -5.11 -2.24 -22.42
N GLU A 153 -3.99 -1.51 -22.34
CA GLU A 153 -2.66 -2.11 -22.27
C GLU A 153 -2.49 -3.03 -21.04
N GLY A 154 -3.06 -2.64 -19.88
CA GLY A 154 -3.03 -3.48 -18.69
C GLY A 154 -3.71 -4.85 -18.87
N VAL A 155 -4.74 -4.95 -19.72
CA VAL A 155 -5.41 -6.22 -20.03
C VAL A 155 -4.55 -7.09 -20.94
N ARG A 156 -3.83 -6.48 -21.89
CA ARG A 156 -2.83 -7.20 -22.72
C ARG A 156 -1.70 -7.75 -21.88
N THR A 157 -1.17 -6.94 -20.96
CA THR A 157 -0.10 -7.37 -20.05
C THR A 157 -0.58 -8.51 -19.14
N LEU A 158 -1.83 -8.45 -18.65
CA LEU A 158 -2.43 -9.53 -17.88
C LEU A 158 -2.52 -10.84 -18.69
N TYR A 159 -3.02 -10.78 -19.92
CA TYR A 159 -3.06 -11.94 -20.83
C TYR A 159 -1.67 -12.55 -21.01
N GLN A 160 -0.66 -11.72 -21.31
CA GLN A 160 0.72 -12.18 -21.47
C GLN A 160 1.25 -12.85 -20.20
N TYR A 161 0.96 -12.27 -19.03
CA TYR A 161 1.40 -12.79 -17.74
C TYR A 161 0.74 -14.14 -17.39
N LEU A 162 -0.58 -14.28 -17.60
CA LEU A 162 -1.28 -15.55 -17.40
C LEU A 162 -0.77 -16.62 -18.38
N ASN A 163 -0.59 -16.25 -19.65
CA ASN A 163 -0.10 -17.17 -20.68
C ASN A 163 1.32 -17.67 -20.37
N TYR A 164 2.18 -16.78 -19.87
CA TYR A 164 3.48 -17.16 -19.35
C TYR A 164 3.34 -18.12 -18.17
N ALA A 165 2.56 -17.76 -17.14
CA ALA A 165 2.39 -18.56 -15.94
C ALA A 165 1.78 -19.95 -16.19
N GLU A 166 0.95 -20.11 -17.24
CA GLU A 166 0.38 -21.40 -17.65
C GLU A 166 1.36 -22.30 -18.41
N ARG A 167 2.33 -21.71 -19.11
CA ARG A 167 3.34 -22.48 -19.87
C ARG A 167 4.48 -22.93 -18.98
N VAL A 168 4.81 -22.16 -17.94
CA VAL A 168 5.92 -22.44 -17.01
C VAL A 168 5.86 -23.82 -16.31
N PRO A 169 4.69 -24.43 -15.96
CA PRO A 169 4.66 -25.74 -15.31
C PRO A 169 4.90 -26.93 -16.25
N ASN A 170 4.62 -26.81 -17.56
CA ASN A 170 4.79 -27.91 -18.51
C ASN A 170 6.22 -28.04 -19.04
N ASP A 171 7.12 -27.20 -18.54
CA ASP A 171 8.26 -26.78 -19.32
C ASP A 171 9.45 -26.48 -18.35
N LEU A 172 9.53 -27.28 -17.28
CA LEU A 172 10.84 -27.59 -16.65
C LEU A 172 11.77 -28.36 -17.61
N GLY A 173 11.23 -28.79 -18.76
CA GLY A 173 11.93 -29.27 -19.92
C GLY A 173 11.85 -28.31 -21.12
N ILE A 174 11.82 -26.98 -20.91
CA ILE A 174 12.10 -26.08 -22.02
C ILE A 174 13.58 -26.29 -22.40
N THR A 175 13.78 -27.21 -23.34
CA THR A 175 14.77 -27.01 -24.39
C THR A 175 14.34 -25.74 -25.08
N TYR A 176 14.72 -24.60 -24.51
CA TYR A 176 14.43 -23.32 -25.14
C TYR A 176 15.16 -23.48 -26.45
N LYS A 177 14.47 -23.24 -27.58
CA LYS A 177 15.18 -22.64 -28.69
C LYS A 177 15.71 -21.33 -28.14
N GLN A 178 16.85 -21.42 -27.43
CA GLN A 178 17.79 -20.36 -27.23
C GLN A 178 17.85 -19.66 -28.57
N PRO A 179 17.76 -18.33 -28.63
CA PRO A 179 18.13 -17.65 -29.86
C PRO A 179 19.52 -18.17 -30.22
N THR A 180 19.62 -19.02 -31.24
CA THR A 180 20.88 -19.59 -31.69
C THR A 180 21.56 -18.50 -32.51
N GLY A 181 22.00 -17.44 -31.83
CA GLY A 181 22.41 -16.24 -32.52
C GLY A 181 22.75 -15.10 -31.59
N PHE A 182 23.96 -14.59 -31.80
CA PHE A 182 24.40 -13.28 -31.35
C PHE A 182 23.94 -12.24 -32.38
N ASP A 183 23.56 -11.05 -31.93
CA ASP A 183 23.09 -9.95 -32.79
C ASP A 183 24.25 -9.27 -33.53
N SER A 184 25.45 -9.34 -32.95
CA SER A 184 26.65 -8.76 -33.52
C SER A 184 27.76 -9.79 -33.78
N LYS A 185 28.58 -9.52 -34.79
CA LYS A 185 29.83 -10.27 -35.03
C LYS A 185 30.79 -10.16 -33.84
N ILE A 186 30.75 -9.04 -33.11
CA ILE A 186 31.61 -8.80 -31.93
C ILE A 186 31.26 -9.78 -30.80
N GLU A 187 29.97 -9.97 -30.54
CA GLU A 187 29.45 -10.83 -29.48
C GLU A 187 29.85 -12.29 -29.75
N LYS A 188 29.82 -12.73 -31.01
CA LYS A 188 30.32 -14.06 -31.42
C LYS A 188 31.80 -14.23 -31.07
N VAL A 189 32.62 -13.26 -31.43
CA VAL A 189 34.07 -13.31 -31.20
C VAL A 189 34.39 -13.32 -29.70
N ILE A 190 33.70 -12.50 -28.91
CA ILE A 190 33.85 -12.45 -27.45
C ILE A 190 33.42 -13.79 -26.84
N ALA A 191 32.28 -14.34 -27.27
CA ALA A 191 31.80 -15.63 -26.79
C ALA A 191 32.77 -16.79 -27.10
N SER A 192 33.31 -16.85 -28.32
CA SER A 192 34.32 -17.85 -28.69
C SER A 192 35.60 -17.72 -27.85
N GLU A 193 36.02 -16.49 -27.55
CA GLU A 193 37.18 -16.25 -26.69
C GLU A 193 36.94 -16.75 -25.26
N ILE A 194 35.74 -16.54 -24.69
CA ILE A 194 35.35 -17.06 -23.37
C ILE A 194 35.29 -18.60 -23.38
N GLN A 195 34.78 -19.19 -24.45
CA GLN A 195 34.75 -20.65 -24.63
C GLN A 195 36.16 -21.24 -24.70
N ASN A 196 37.10 -20.58 -25.39
CA ASN A 196 38.50 -20.97 -25.44
C ASN A 196 39.19 -20.91 -24.07
N MET A 197 38.67 -20.10 -23.15
CA MET A 197 39.14 -20.05 -21.76
C MET A 197 38.56 -21.18 -20.88
N GLY A 198 37.72 -22.05 -21.43
CA GLY A 198 37.14 -23.21 -20.73
C GLY A 198 35.78 -22.94 -20.07
N TYR A 199 35.16 -21.76 -20.28
CA TYR A 199 33.86 -21.44 -19.70
C TYR A 199 32.73 -21.64 -20.72
N LYS A 200 31.60 -22.19 -20.24
CA LYS A 200 30.39 -22.30 -21.06
C LYS A 200 29.65 -20.95 -21.04
N VAL A 201 29.13 -20.55 -22.19
CA VAL A 201 28.42 -19.28 -22.36
C VAL A 201 27.02 -19.49 -22.92
N THR A 202 26.10 -18.63 -22.53
CA THR A 202 24.73 -18.58 -23.03
C THR A 202 24.47 -17.19 -23.62
N PRO A 203 24.12 -17.08 -24.91
CA PRO A 203 23.75 -15.80 -25.50
C PRO A 203 22.38 -15.33 -24.99
N LYS A 204 22.18 -14.01 -24.91
CA LYS A 204 20.87 -13.36 -24.70
C LYS A 204 20.11 -13.88 -23.47
N VAL A 205 20.73 -13.77 -22.30
CA VAL A 205 20.13 -14.21 -21.03
C VAL A 205 19.09 -13.19 -20.55
N GLY A 206 17.85 -13.63 -20.32
CA GLY A 206 16.76 -12.83 -19.78
C GLY A 206 15.44 -12.96 -20.55
N PHE A 207 14.32 -12.60 -19.91
CA PHE A 207 12.96 -12.81 -20.42
C PHE A 207 12.28 -11.56 -20.99
N SER A 208 12.93 -10.39 -20.94
CA SER A 208 12.38 -9.12 -21.44
C SER A 208 12.99 -8.71 -22.78
N GLU A 209 12.58 -7.55 -23.30
CA GLU A 209 13.25 -6.86 -24.42
C GLU A 209 14.68 -6.42 -24.07
N TYR A 210 15.01 -6.36 -22.77
CA TYR A 210 16.33 -6.00 -22.25
C TYR A 210 17.04 -7.27 -21.76
N ARG A 211 17.78 -7.91 -22.66
CA ARG A 211 18.57 -9.12 -22.35
C ARG A 211 20.03 -8.76 -22.07
N ILE A 212 20.71 -9.64 -21.35
CA ILE A 212 22.17 -9.64 -21.19
C ILE A 212 22.76 -10.33 -22.41
N ASP A 213 23.71 -9.68 -23.08
CA ASP A 213 24.19 -10.17 -24.37
C ASP A 213 24.87 -11.54 -24.26
N ILE A 214 25.68 -11.77 -23.22
CA ILE A 214 26.35 -13.05 -22.95
C ILE A 214 26.33 -13.35 -21.45
N GLY A 215 25.83 -14.52 -21.02
CA GLY A 215 25.98 -15.03 -19.67
C GLY A 215 27.04 -16.12 -19.58
N ILE A 216 27.97 -16.00 -18.63
CA ILE A 216 29.01 -17.01 -18.36
C ILE A 216 28.50 -17.94 -17.26
N LEU A 217 28.40 -19.23 -17.55
CA LEU A 217 27.92 -20.25 -16.62
C LEU A 217 28.97 -20.57 -15.55
N ASP A 218 28.48 -20.95 -14.38
CA ASP A 218 29.35 -21.41 -13.29
C ASP A 218 29.81 -22.86 -13.50
N PRO A 219 31.13 -23.13 -13.47
CA PRO A 219 31.65 -24.50 -13.48
C PRO A 219 31.16 -25.36 -12.31
N SER A 220 30.85 -24.76 -11.15
CA SER A 220 30.38 -25.48 -9.96
C SER A 220 28.87 -25.71 -9.93
N ASP A 221 28.09 -24.90 -10.63
CA ASP A 221 26.63 -25.08 -10.76
C ASP A 221 26.17 -24.72 -12.19
N PRO A 222 25.85 -25.73 -13.03
CA PRO A 222 25.44 -25.53 -14.41
C PRO A 222 24.15 -24.71 -14.60
N LYS A 223 23.39 -24.45 -13.53
CA LYS A 223 22.16 -23.65 -13.58
C LYS A 223 22.36 -22.19 -13.17
N SER A 224 23.58 -21.82 -12.75
CA SER A 224 23.89 -20.47 -12.27
C SER A 224 24.90 -19.75 -13.18
N PHE A 225 24.88 -18.42 -13.13
CA PHE A 225 25.79 -17.57 -13.91
C PHE A 225 26.79 -16.87 -12.99
N ILE A 226 28.07 -16.86 -13.39
CA ILE A 226 29.14 -16.14 -12.68
C ILE A 226 29.11 -14.65 -13.03
N LEU A 227 28.98 -14.36 -14.31
CA LEU A 227 29.17 -13.03 -14.87
C LEU A 227 28.30 -12.85 -16.11
N GLY A 228 27.65 -11.70 -16.22
CA GLY A 228 27.05 -11.22 -17.47
C GLY A 228 28.02 -10.31 -18.20
N VAL A 229 28.12 -10.43 -19.52
CA VAL A 229 28.88 -9.54 -20.39
C VAL A 229 27.91 -8.74 -21.24
N GLU A 230 28.05 -7.42 -21.20
CA GLU A 230 27.29 -6.48 -22.04
C GLU A 230 28.19 -5.91 -23.13
N CYS A 231 27.67 -5.90 -24.35
CA CYS A 231 28.27 -5.33 -25.55
C CYS A 231 27.45 -4.12 -26.03
N ASP A 232 28.05 -3.28 -26.87
CA ASP A 232 27.43 -2.07 -27.43
C ASP A 232 26.49 -2.35 -28.64
N GLY A 233 25.78 -3.48 -28.62
CA GLY A 233 24.91 -3.98 -29.68
C GLY A 233 23.57 -3.25 -29.84
N ASN A 234 22.64 -3.83 -30.62
CA ASN A 234 21.32 -3.23 -30.87
C ASN A 234 20.51 -2.99 -29.57
N THR A 235 20.65 -3.87 -28.58
CA THR A 235 20.05 -3.74 -27.24
C THR A 235 20.59 -2.53 -26.46
N TYR A 236 21.81 -2.08 -26.76
CA TYR A 236 22.44 -0.91 -26.16
C TYR A 236 21.97 0.41 -26.81
N ARG A 237 21.52 0.37 -28.08
CA ARG A 237 21.03 1.55 -28.82
C ARG A 237 19.55 1.85 -28.62
N SER A 238 18.75 0.90 -28.14
CA SER A 238 17.29 1.00 -28.06
C SER A 238 16.73 1.82 -26.89
N SER A 239 17.58 2.38 -26.02
CA SER A 239 17.16 3.03 -24.77
C SER A 239 17.08 4.55 -24.89
N CYS A 240 16.02 5.13 -24.29
CA CYS A 240 15.58 6.51 -24.51
C CYS A 240 16.55 7.61 -24.04
N SER A 241 17.50 7.32 -23.13
CA SER A 241 18.48 8.31 -22.66
C SER A 241 19.85 7.69 -22.31
N ALA A 242 20.93 8.47 -22.43
CA ALA A 242 22.28 8.03 -22.02
C ALA A 242 22.39 7.75 -20.51
N ARG A 243 21.63 8.47 -19.68
CA ARG A 243 21.63 8.28 -18.22
C ARG A 243 20.96 6.96 -17.81
N ASP A 244 19.88 6.59 -18.50
CA ASP A 244 19.20 5.31 -18.29
C ASP A 244 20.06 4.13 -18.77
N ARG A 245 20.80 4.34 -19.87
CA ARG A 245 21.73 3.34 -20.45
C ARG A 245 22.91 2.99 -19.55
N ASP A 246 23.55 4.01 -18.98
CA ASP A 246 24.85 3.80 -18.34
C ASP A 246 24.78 3.64 -16.84
N ARG A 247 23.83 4.30 -16.16
CA ARG A 247 23.77 4.29 -14.70
C ARG A 247 22.62 3.45 -14.16
N LEU A 248 21.42 3.64 -14.67
CA LEU A 248 20.23 2.98 -14.16
C LEU A 248 20.24 1.47 -14.45
N ARG A 249 20.65 1.09 -15.67
CA ARG A 249 20.71 -0.31 -16.09
C ARG A 249 21.68 -1.14 -15.26
N GLU A 250 22.89 -0.63 -15.04
CA GLU A 250 23.88 -1.28 -14.20
C GLU A 250 23.38 -1.42 -12.75
N GLN A 251 22.70 -0.39 -12.23
CA GLN A 251 22.09 -0.44 -10.90
C GLN A 251 21.02 -1.53 -10.78
N ILE A 252 20.11 -1.64 -11.76
CA ILE A 252 19.03 -2.65 -11.76
C ILE A 252 19.61 -4.06 -11.86
N LEU A 253 20.56 -4.31 -12.77
CA LEU A 253 21.15 -5.63 -12.93
C LEU A 253 21.94 -6.04 -11.67
N ASN A 254 22.67 -5.11 -11.06
CA ASN A 254 23.32 -5.36 -9.77
C ASN A 254 22.34 -5.68 -8.64
N GLN A 255 21.18 -5.01 -8.59
CA GLN A 255 20.11 -5.32 -7.61
C GLN A 255 19.50 -6.71 -7.84
N LEU A 256 19.37 -7.14 -9.10
CA LEU A 256 18.92 -8.49 -9.47
C LEU A 256 20.00 -9.58 -9.26
N GLY A 257 21.12 -9.24 -8.61
CA GLY A 257 22.21 -10.16 -8.30
C GLY A 257 23.19 -10.40 -9.45
N TRP A 258 22.98 -9.78 -10.61
CA TRP A 258 23.90 -9.88 -11.74
C TRP A 258 25.15 -9.04 -11.53
N LYS A 259 26.30 -9.61 -11.88
CA LYS A 259 27.54 -8.85 -12.04
C LYS A 259 27.83 -8.70 -13.52
N ILE A 260 27.96 -7.46 -13.95
CA ILE A 260 28.08 -7.11 -15.37
C ILE A 260 29.51 -6.66 -15.67
N HIS A 261 30.07 -7.19 -16.76
CA HIS A 261 31.32 -6.73 -17.35
C HIS A 261 31.04 -6.15 -18.73
N ARG A 262 31.34 -4.85 -18.92
CA ARG A 262 31.05 -4.15 -20.18
C ARG A 262 32.24 -4.19 -21.13
N ILE A 263 32.00 -4.57 -22.38
CA ILE A 263 33.00 -4.56 -23.45
C ILE A 263 32.48 -3.68 -24.59
N TRP A 264 33.28 -2.70 -25.01
CA TRP A 264 32.93 -1.80 -26.10
C TRP A 264 33.55 -2.30 -27.41
N SER A 265 32.79 -2.33 -28.52
CA SER A 265 33.33 -2.76 -29.82
C SER A 265 34.61 -2.01 -30.23
N PRO A 266 34.72 -0.67 -30.06
CA PRO A 266 35.94 0.06 -30.42
C PRO A 266 37.16 -0.35 -29.58
N THR A 267 36.99 -0.65 -28.29
CA THR A 267 38.11 -1.06 -27.42
C THR A 267 38.51 -2.50 -27.69
N TRP A 268 37.56 -3.38 -27.99
CA TRP A 268 37.83 -4.76 -28.37
C TRP A 268 38.62 -4.86 -29.67
N VAL A 269 38.29 -4.05 -30.68
CA VAL A 269 39.01 -4.05 -31.98
C VAL A 269 40.41 -3.45 -31.85
N SER A 270 40.57 -2.36 -31.09
CA SER A 270 41.86 -1.67 -30.95
C SER A 270 42.82 -2.33 -29.97
N ARG A 271 42.30 -2.98 -28.91
CA ARG A 271 43.10 -3.52 -27.80
C ARG A 271 42.55 -4.86 -27.29
N LYS A 272 42.45 -5.84 -28.18
CA LYS A 272 41.91 -7.17 -27.87
C LYS A 272 42.59 -7.82 -26.65
N ASP A 273 43.93 -7.87 -26.64
CA ASP A 273 44.66 -8.60 -25.59
C ASP A 273 44.46 -8.01 -24.19
N SER A 274 44.31 -6.68 -24.07
CA SER A 274 44.06 -6.05 -22.78
C SER A 274 42.64 -6.29 -22.29
N GLU A 275 41.64 -6.27 -23.18
CA GLU A 275 40.24 -6.54 -22.82
C GLU A 275 40.05 -8.01 -22.41
N VAL A 276 40.74 -8.93 -23.10
CA VAL A 276 40.77 -10.35 -22.73
C VAL A 276 41.38 -10.57 -21.34
N LYS A 277 42.49 -9.89 -21.01
CA LYS A 277 43.07 -9.94 -19.66
C LYS A 277 42.12 -9.41 -18.60
N ARG A 278 41.47 -8.27 -18.86
CA ARG A 278 40.50 -7.66 -17.94
C ARG A 278 39.28 -8.56 -17.69
N LEU A 279 38.80 -9.22 -18.73
CA LEU A 279 37.71 -10.20 -18.63
C LEU A 279 38.13 -11.42 -17.79
N LYS A 280 39.34 -11.96 -18.02
CA LYS A 280 39.88 -13.08 -17.23
C LYS A 280 40.00 -12.72 -15.74
N GLU A 281 40.52 -11.54 -15.44
CA GLU A 281 40.64 -11.05 -14.05
C GLU A 281 39.26 -10.89 -13.40
N ALA A 282 38.27 -10.38 -14.14
CA ALA A 282 36.91 -10.23 -13.63
C ALA A 282 36.27 -11.59 -13.30
N ILE A 283 36.44 -12.60 -14.15
CA ILE A 283 35.95 -13.96 -13.90
C ILE A 283 36.66 -14.57 -12.68
N LYS A 284 37.99 -14.47 -12.60
CA LYS A 284 38.79 -15.01 -11.49
C LYS A 284 38.42 -14.39 -10.15
N LYS A 285 38.33 -13.06 -10.09
CA LYS A 285 37.91 -12.32 -8.89
C LYS A 285 36.52 -12.76 -8.41
N ARG A 286 35.64 -13.12 -9.33
CA ARG A 286 34.29 -13.57 -8.99
C ARG A 286 34.27 -14.97 -8.40
N LEU A 287 35.04 -15.89 -8.96
CA LEU A 287 35.25 -17.24 -8.41
C LEU A 287 35.82 -17.16 -6.98
N GLU A 288 36.86 -16.34 -6.77
CA GLU A 288 37.49 -16.16 -5.44
C GLU A 288 36.53 -15.55 -4.40
N ASN A 289 35.73 -14.55 -4.78
CA ASN A 289 34.76 -13.93 -3.88
C ASN A 289 33.61 -14.88 -3.50
N LYS A 290 33.25 -15.82 -4.39
CA LYS A 290 32.23 -16.84 -4.09
C LYS A 290 32.75 -17.88 -3.08
N SER A 291 34.04 -18.23 -3.16
CA SER A 291 34.70 -19.06 -2.14
C SER A 291 34.75 -18.37 -0.78
N LYS A 292 34.98 -17.05 -0.74
CA LYS A 292 35.01 -16.27 0.52
C LYS A 292 33.62 -15.98 1.11
N SER A 293 32.58 -15.85 0.29
CA SER A 293 31.22 -15.54 0.78
C SER A 293 30.55 -16.69 1.55
N ASN A 294 31.01 -17.93 1.38
CA ASN A 294 30.53 -19.04 2.20
C ASN A 294 31.03 -18.95 3.66
N ASP A 295 32.17 -18.30 3.91
CA ASP A 295 32.77 -18.15 5.24
C ASP A 295 32.30 -16.88 6.00
N ILE A 296 31.74 -15.88 5.30
CA ILE A 296 31.47 -14.54 5.87
C ILE A 296 30.01 -14.37 6.34
N SER A 297 29.14 -15.36 6.14
CA SER A 297 27.71 -15.29 6.52
C SER A 297 27.41 -15.16 8.02
N THR A 298 28.42 -15.12 8.89
CA THR A 298 28.25 -15.07 10.36
C THR A 298 28.50 -13.71 11.01
N GLN A 299 28.93 -12.67 10.31
CA GLN A 299 29.20 -11.37 10.94
C GLN A 299 28.81 -10.20 10.04
N LEU A 300 28.29 -9.13 10.67
CA LEU A 300 28.00 -7.79 10.14
C LEU A 300 26.53 -7.52 9.75
N LYS A 301 25.70 -7.45 10.80
CA LYS A 301 24.68 -6.42 10.96
C LYS A 301 25.30 -5.26 11.76
N SER A 302 25.50 -4.09 11.17
CA SER A 302 25.30 -2.74 11.76
C SER A 302 25.90 -1.63 10.89
N ASP A 303 25.27 -0.45 10.95
CA ASP A 303 25.76 0.91 10.62
C ASP A 303 25.79 1.32 9.13
N GLU A 304 25.41 2.54 8.69
CA GLU A 304 24.87 3.75 9.31
C GLU A 304 24.34 4.69 8.20
N SER A 305 23.69 5.77 8.63
CA SER A 305 22.99 6.88 7.93
C SER A 305 23.76 7.73 6.90
N MET A 306 23.02 8.46 6.04
CA MET A 306 23.46 9.74 5.46
C MET A 306 22.32 10.71 5.05
N ASN A 307 22.49 11.99 5.40
CA ASN A 307 21.67 13.20 5.16
C ASN A 307 21.67 13.70 3.71
N CYS A 308 20.67 14.53 3.33
CA CYS A 308 20.80 15.58 2.30
C CYS A 308 19.79 16.75 2.50
N VAL A 309 20.31 17.98 2.48
CA VAL A 309 19.61 19.28 2.58
C VAL A 309 19.65 19.97 1.21
N SER A 310 18.59 20.71 0.82
CA SER A 310 18.72 21.91 -0.02
C SER A 310 17.46 22.81 -0.02
N GLU A 311 17.64 23.98 0.61
CA GLU A 311 17.22 25.38 0.33
C GLU A 311 15.80 25.84 -0.10
N LYS A 312 15.49 27.04 0.42
CA LYS A 312 14.22 27.77 0.53
C LYS A 312 14.01 28.79 -0.60
N VAL A 313 12.75 29.11 -0.90
CA VAL A 313 12.32 30.37 -1.54
C VAL A 313 11.51 31.16 -0.53
N GLU A 314 11.90 32.42 -0.26
CA GLU A 314 11.26 33.31 0.71
C GLU A 314 9.93 33.88 0.18
N VAL A 315 8.85 33.63 0.92
CA VAL A 315 7.61 34.41 0.86
C VAL A 315 7.48 35.12 2.20
N LYS A 316 7.53 36.47 2.19
CA LYS A 316 7.32 37.29 3.40
C LYS A 316 5.90 37.05 3.92
N THR A 317 5.78 36.11 4.86
CA THR A 317 4.55 35.83 5.60
C THR A 317 4.56 36.76 6.80
N ILE A 318 3.62 37.70 6.88
CA ILE A 318 3.42 38.51 8.09
C ILE A 318 3.03 37.52 9.20
N LYS A 319 3.94 37.27 10.14
CA LYS A 319 3.66 36.43 11.31
C LYS A 319 2.79 37.22 12.28
N PHE A 320 1.49 36.97 12.26
CA PHE A 320 0.60 37.43 13.33
C PHE A 320 0.90 36.64 14.61
N SER A 321 1.63 37.26 15.54
CA SER A 321 1.86 36.71 16.87
C SER A 321 0.56 36.75 17.69
N GLY A 322 -0.05 35.61 17.96
CA GLY A 322 -1.26 35.48 18.78
C GLY A 322 -2.23 34.39 18.33
N ILE A 323 -2.15 33.97 17.07
CA ILE A 323 -3.03 32.95 16.46
C ILE A 323 -2.78 31.55 17.07
N GLU A 324 -1.58 31.29 17.58
CA GLU A 324 -1.22 30.05 18.28
C GLU A 324 -2.04 29.80 19.57
N LYS A 325 -2.74 30.82 20.07
CA LYS A 325 -3.62 30.73 21.25
C LYS A 325 -5.12 30.68 20.90
N ILE A 326 -5.48 30.58 19.62
CA ILE A 326 -6.88 30.50 19.19
C ILE A 326 -7.40 29.08 19.30
N GLY A 327 -8.48 28.91 20.08
CA GLY A 327 -9.13 27.63 20.33
C GLY A 327 -8.68 26.98 21.63
N VAL A 328 -9.37 25.92 22.02
CA VAL A 328 -9.07 25.15 23.24
C VAL A 328 -8.38 23.85 22.83
N PRO A 329 -7.32 23.41 23.51
CA PRO A 329 -6.72 22.09 23.27
C PRO A 329 -7.79 21.00 23.33
N TYR A 330 -7.81 20.10 22.35
CA TYR A 330 -8.81 19.05 22.29
C TYR A 330 -8.64 18.09 23.48
N LYS A 331 -9.55 18.20 24.45
CA LYS A 331 -9.63 17.33 25.62
C LYS A 331 -10.37 16.04 25.27
N ILE A 332 -9.63 14.95 25.19
CA ILE A 332 -10.16 13.60 25.04
C ILE A 332 -10.61 13.09 26.41
N ARG A 333 -11.83 12.57 26.51
CA ARG A 333 -12.23 11.78 27.68
C ARG A 333 -11.96 10.30 27.46
N PRO A 334 -11.34 9.59 28.42
CA PRO A 334 -11.16 8.15 28.28
C PRO A 334 -12.52 7.46 28.36
N LEU A 335 -12.89 6.74 27.30
CA LEU A 335 -14.05 5.84 27.34
C LEU A 335 -13.59 4.51 27.92
N ILE A 336 -14.21 4.09 29.04
CA ILE A 336 -13.89 2.84 29.71
C ILE A 336 -15.06 1.88 29.55
N ALA A 337 -14.88 0.85 28.73
CA ALA A 337 -15.87 -0.20 28.57
C ALA A 337 -15.81 -1.19 29.75
N SER A 338 -16.80 -1.14 30.65
CA SER A 338 -16.97 -2.10 31.73
C SER A 338 -17.71 -3.35 31.24
N PHE A 339 -17.00 -4.31 30.65
CA PHE A 339 -17.58 -5.58 30.20
C PHE A 339 -16.86 -6.77 30.83
N LYS A 340 -17.55 -7.91 30.95
CA LYS A 340 -16.94 -9.16 31.39
C LYS A 340 -15.94 -9.61 30.33
N GLN A 341 -14.66 -9.35 30.56
CA GLN A 341 -13.58 -9.75 29.65
C GLN A 341 -13.43 -11.26 29.55
N THR A 342 -13.94 -12.01 30.53
CA THR A 342 -13.83 -13.46 30.62
C THR A 342 -15.19 -14.13 30.73
N VAL A 343 -15.40 -15.20 29.96
CA VAL A 343 -16.51 -16.14 30.17
C VAL A 343 -15.99 -17.41 30.80
N THR A 344 -16.66 -17.86 31.86
CA THR A 344 -16.40 -19.13 32.52
C THR A 344 -17.09 -20.23 31.74
N ILE A 345 -16.31 -21.08 31.08
CA ILE A 345 -16.81 -22.25 30.38
C ILE A 345 -16.86 -23.39 31.38
N ARG A 346 -18.05 -23.93 31.66
CA ARG A 346 -18.22 -25.12 32.50
C ARG A 346 -18.05 -26.37 31.63
N THR A 347 -16.92 -27.04 31.74
CA THR A 347 -16.73 -28.42 31.24
C THR A 347 -16.90 -29.42 32.39
N SER A 348 -17.12 -30.70 32.06
CA SER A 348 -17.42 -31.76 33.04
C SER A 348 -16.32 -32.04 34.06
N THR A 349 -15.10 -31.53 33.83
CA THR A 349 -13.94 -31.83 34.67
C THR A 349 -13.39 -30.61 35.41
N TYR A 350 -13.29 -29.41 34.81
CA TYR A 350 -12.95 -28.16 35.53
C TYR A 350 -13.40 -26.90 34.78
N PRO A 351 -14.03 -25.89 35.43
CA PRO A 351 -14.34 -24.62 34.77
C PRO A 351 -13.06 -23.81 34.51
N TYR A 352 -12.86 -23.33 33.28
CA TYR A 352 -11.78 -22.39 32.95
C TYR A 352 -12.33 -21.09 32.35
N SER A 353 -11.61 -19.99 32.57
CA SER A 353 -11.98 -18.64 32.10
C SER A 353 -11.27 -18.32 30.79
N SER A 354 -12.02 -17.99 29.74
CA SER A 354 -11.49 -17.60 28.43
C SER A 354 -11.72 -16.11 28.16
N ILE A 355 -10.69 -15.40 27.66
CA ILE A 355 -10.77 -13.97 27.30
C ILE A 355 -11.54 -13.80 25.99
N GLN A 356 -12.65 -13.07 26.02
CA GLN A 356 -13.48 -12.83 24.84
C GLN A 356 -12.89 -11.70 23.96
N LYS A 357 -12.13 -12.07 22.92
CA LYS A 357 -11.57 -11.11 21.95
C LYS A 357 -12.61 -10.41 21.06
N ASN A 358 -13.84 -10.95 20.96
CA ASN A 358 -14.93 -10.44 20.10
C ASN A 358 -16.08 -9.76 20.85
N ALA A 359 -15.86 -9.36 22.11
CA ALA A 359 -16.90 -8.80 22.97
C ALA A 359 -17.65 -7.62 22.32
N PHE A 360 -16.96 -6.80 21.53
CA PHE A 360 -17.57 -5.66 20.83
C PHE A 360 -18.76 -6.04 19.92
N HIS A 361 -18.76 -7.24 19.35
CA HIS A 361 -19.78 -7.62 18.38
C HIS A 361 -21.03 -8.24 19.02
N PHE A 362 -20.99 -8.61 20.30
CA PHE A 362 -22.12 -9.26 20.94
C PHE A 362 -23.27 -8.29 21.18
N ASP A 363 -24.49 -8.72 20.86
CA ASP A 363 -25.70 -7.92 20.99
C ASP A 363 -25.94 -7.49 22.45
N CYS A 364 -25.51 -8.31 23.42
CA CYS A 364 -25.58 -7.98 24.84
C CYS A 364 -24.75 -6.75 25.25
N ASN A 365 -23.83 -6.29 24.41
CA ASN A 365 -23.03 -5.08 24.63
C ASN A 365 -23.58 -3.85 23.91
N ARG A 366 -24.69 -3.94 23.15
CA ARG A 366 -25.29 -2.82 22.43
C ARG A 366 -25.76 -1.71 23.38
N ASP A 367 -26.35 -2.05 24.51
CA ASP A 367 -26.75 -1.08 25.54
C ASP A 367 -25.56 -0.32 26.12
N LEU A 368 -24.43 -1.01 26.33
CA LEU A 368 -23.20 -0.39 26.82
C LEU A 368 -22.55 0.50 25.76
N GLN A 369 -22.56 0.06 24.50
CA GLN A 369 -22.08 0.85 23.36
C GLN A 369 -22.92 2.11 23.18
N SER A 370 -24.24 2.00 23.30
CA SER A 370 -25.20 3.11 23.26
C SER A 370 -24.89 4.12 24.38
N LYS A 371 -24.74 3.66 25.64
CA LYS A 371 -24.38 4.55 26.77
C LYS A 371 -23.03 5.27 26.56
N LEU A 372 -22.00 4.57 26.09
CA LEU A 372 -20.70 5.20 25.84
C LEU A 372 -20.72 6.14 24.62
N LEU A 373 -21.54 5.85 23.62
CA LEU A 373 -21.75 6.74 22.48
C LEU A 373 -22.46 8.02 22.92
N GLU A 374 -23.47 7.90 23.78
CA GLU A 374 -24.16 9.04 24.41
C GLU A 374 -23.17 9.90 25.22
N GLU A 375 -22.33 9.28 26.05
CA GLU A 375 -21.30 9.98 26.82
C GLU A 375 -20.29 10.70 25.91
N LEU A 376 -19.88 10.05 24.81
CA LEU A 376 -18.99 10.66 23.83
C LEU A 376 -19.63 11.89 23.19
N VAL A 377 -20.88 11.79 22.75
CA VAL A 377 -21.60 12.90 22.08
C VAL A 377 -21.90 14.04 23.05
N ASN A 378 -22.25 13.75 24.31
CA ASN A 378 -22.50 14.79 25.31
C ASN A 378 -21.24 15.57 25.71
N ASN A 379 -20.07 14.95 25.63
CA ASN A 379 -18.81 15.56 26.06
C ASN A 379 -17.98 16.16 24.91
N GLU A 380 -17.95 15.48 23.76
CA GLU A 380 -17.15 15.84 22.59
C GLU A 380 -18.02 16.28 21.40
N GLY A 381 -19.35 16.33 21.54
CA GLY A 381 -20.28 16.79 20.51
C GLY A 381 -19.99 18.20 19.99
N PRO A 382 -20.10 18.47 18.68
CA PRO A 382 -20.54 17.56 17.61
C PRO A 382 -19.40 16.63 17.15
N VAL A 383 -19.72 15.36 16.87
CA VAL A 383 -18.74 14.34 16.47
C VAL A 383 -19.15 13.65 15.17
N HIS A 384 -18.23 13.51 14.22
CA HIS A 384 -18.49 12.74 12.99
C HIS A 384 -18.65 11.24 13.28
N PHE A 385 -19.59 10.57 12.62
CA PHE A 385 -19.89 9.16 12.85
C PHE A 385 -18.65 8.26 12.78
N ASP A 386 -17.82 8.35 11.72
CA ASP A 386 -16.59 7.55 11.60
C ASP A 386 -15.59 7.79 12.74
N TYR A 387 -15.55 9.01 13.28
CA TYR A 387 -14.71 9.30 14.45
C TYR A 387 -15.30 8.65 15.71
N ALA A 388 -16.62 8.69 15.89
CA ALA A 388 -17.30 8.02 16.99
C ALA A 388 -17.07 6.50 16.97
N VAL A 389 -17.14 5.87 15.78
CA VAL A 389 -16.82 4.44 15.60
C VAL A 389 -15.38 4.16 16.03
N LYS A 390 -14.42 4.98 15.61
CA LYS A 390 -13.01 4.83 16.00
C LYS A 390 -12.81 4.94 17.52
N ARG A 391 -13.49 5.89 18.17
CA ARG A 391 -13.40 6.11 19.63
C ARG A 391 -14.00 4.95 20.42
N LEU A 392 -15.16 4.45 20.00
CA LEU A 392 -15.78 3.27 20.60
C LEU A 392 -14.93 2.02 20.39
N ALA A 393 -14.44 1.76 19.17
CA ALA A 393 -13.58 0.61 18.91
C ALA A 393 -12.30 0.63 19.77
N SER A 394 -11.70 1.81 19.96
CA SER A 394 -10.54 2.01 20.82
C SER A 394 -10.82 1.66 22.29
N ALA A 395 -12.02 1.98 22.81
CA ALA A 395 -12.43 1.63 24.18
C ALA A 395 -12.47 0.10 24.42
N TRP A 396 -12.74 -0.69 23.37
CA TRP A 396 -12.66 -2.16 23.39
C TRP A 396 -11.30 -2.72 22.93
N LYS A 397 -10.28 -1.87 22.77
CA LYS A 397 -8.94 -2.22 22.28
C LYS A 397 -8.94 -2.87 20.89
N VAL A 398 -9.96 -2.57 20.08
CA VAL A 398 -10.06 -3.05 18.70
C VAL A 398 -9.26 -2.11 17.80
N ARG A 399 -8.25 -2.67 17.11
CA ARG A 399 -7.31 -1.89 16.29
C ARG A 399 -7.76 -1.69 14.84
N ARG A 400 -8.51 -2.66 14.29
CA ARG A 400 -9.00 -2.62 12.90
C ARG A 400 -10.47 -2.27 12.86
N LEU A 401 -10.82 -1.29 12.03
CA LEU A 401 -12.19 -0.85 11.80
C LEU A 401 -12.73 -1.58 10.57
N GLY A 402 -13.55 -2.62 10.78
CA GLY A 402 -14.24 -3.34 9.72
C GLY A 402 -15.73 -2.97 9.62
N PRO A 403 -16.42 -3.35 8.52
CA PRO A 403 -17.85 -3.07 8.32
C PRO A 403 -18.76 -3.59 9.46
N ARG A 404 -18.37 -4.68 10.11
CA ARG A 404 -19.11 -5.25 11.25
C ARG A 404 -19.07 -4.36 12.50
N ILE A 405 -18.00 -3.60 12.70
CA ILE A 405 -17.86 -2.65 13.82
C ILE A 405 -18.73 -1.44 13.55
N THR A 406 -18.69 -0.90 12.32
CA THR A 406 -19.56 0.20 11.93
C THR A 406 -21.04 -0.18 12.02
N PHE A 407 -21.39 -1.42 11.66
CA PHE A 407 -22.74 -1.95 11.82
C PHE A 407 -23.16 -2.03 13.29
N ALA A 408 -22.31 -2.61 14.15
CA ALA A 408 -22.53 -2.68 15.59
C ALA A 408 -22.75 -1.31 16.25
N VAL A 409 -21.95 -0.31 15.86
CA VAL A 409 -22.11 1.07 16.35
C VAL A 409 -23.37 1.72 15.80
N ARG A 410 -23.77 1.38 14.58
CA ARG A 410 -25.03 1.88 13.99
C ARG A 410 -26.24 1.32 14.74
N GLU A 411 -26.26 0.04 15.07
CA GLU A 411 -27.33 -0.53 15.91
C GLU A 411 -27.37 0.13 17.29
N ALA A 412 -26.21 0.42 17.90
CA ALA A 412 -26.16 1.16 19.16
C ALA A 412 -26.62 2.63 19.02
N LEU A 413 -26.41 3.24 17.84
CA LEU A 413 -26.90 4.58 17.51
C LEU A 413 -28.42 4.59 17.37
N ASP A 414 -28.98 3.57 16.71
CA ASP A 414 -30.43 3.44 16.50
C ASP A 414 -31.17 3.41 17.85
N LEU A 415 -30.65 2.70 18.85
CA LEU A 415 -31.18 2.73 20.23
C LEU A 415 -31.20 4.14 20.85
N LEU A 416 -30.20 4.97 20.55
CA LEU A 416 -30.16 6.36 21.06
C LEU A 416 -31.10 7.31 20.31
N LEU A 417 -31.37 7.01 19.03
CA LEU A 417 -32.33 7.74 18.22
C LEU A 417 -33.75 7.44 18.67
N ASP A 418 -34.05 6.17 18.97
CA ASP A 418 -35.35 5.75 19.52
C ASP A 418 -35.63 6.39 20.88
N ASP A 419 -34.61 6.47 21.76
CA ASP A 419 -34.70 7.17 23.04
C ASP A 419 -34.65 8.71 22.90
N GLU A 420 -34.51 9.24 21.67
CA GLU A 420 -34.28 10.65 21.36
C GLU A 420 -33.19 11.34 22.19
N LYS A 421 -32.09 10.67 22.55
CA LYS A 421 -31.03 11.25 23.40
C LYS A 421 -30.03 12.10 22.62
N ILE A 422 -29.90 11.82 21.33
CA ILE A 422 -28.99 12.50 20.41
C ILE A 422 -29.73 12.88 19.13
N MET A 423 -29.18 13.84 18.38
CA MET A 423 -29.66 14.23 17.07
C MET A 423 -28.58 13.95 16.02
N VAL A 424 -28.98 13.50 14.83
CA VAL A 424 -28.06 13.35 13.70
C VAL A 424 -28.34 14.46 12.70
N ARG A 425 -27.29 15.21 12.32
CA ARG A 425 -27.34 16.19 11.23
C ARG A 425 -26.26 15.84 10.23
N GLU A 426 -26.66 15.53 9.00
CA GLU A 426 -25.78 14.96 7.98
C GLU A 426 -25.03 13.72 8.53
N ASN A 427 -23.72 13.82 8.73
CA ASN A 427 -22.86 12.75 9.25
C ASN A 427 -22.37 13.01 10.69
N PHE A 428 -22.91 14.02 11.37
CA PHE A 428 -22.51 14.43 12.71
C PHE A 428 -23.56 14.06 13.75
N LEU A 429 -23.06 13.55 14.88
CA LEU A 429 -23.82 13.24 16.08
C LEU A 429 -23.79 14.47 17.01
N TRP A 430 -24.98 14.96 17.34
CA TRP A 430 -25.21 16.15 18.15
C TRP A 430 -25.88 15.79 19.48
N PRO A 431 -25.49 16.42 20.59
CA PRO A 431 -26.24 16.30 21.84
C PRO A 431 -27.60 16.98 21.70
N LYS A 432 -28.63 16.45 22.38
CA LYS A 432 -29.97 17.09 22.43
C LYS A 432 -29.93 18.46 23.11
N LYS A 433 -29.04 18.62 24.11
CA LYS A 433 -28.87 19.89 24.81
C LYS A 433 -28.18 20.91 23.90
N PRO A 434 -28.62 22.18 23.90
CA PRO A 434 -27.93 23.22 23.15
C PRO A 434 -26.50 23.37 23.69
N ILE A 435 -25.52 23.22 22.80
CA ILE A 435 -24.11 23.38 23.12
C ILE A 435 -23.55 24.63 22.48
N LYS A 436 -22.65 25.30 23.20
CA LYS A 436 -21.80 26.34 22.60
C LYS A 436 -20.69 25.65 21.83
N ILE A 437 -20.59 25.94 20.54
CA ILE A 437 -19.56 25.38 19.68
C ILE A 437 -18.21 26.01 20.04
N ILE A 438 -17.22 25.16 20.29
CA ILE A 438 -15.85 25.56 20.61
C ILE A 438 -14.90 25.03 19.56
N VAL A 439 -13.85 25.79 19.25
CA VAL A 439 -12.81 25.39 18.30
C VAL A 439 -11.80 24.49 19.01
N ARG A 440 -11.72 23.23 18.60
CA ARG A 440 -10.85 22.21 19.21
C ARG A 440 -9.56 22.05 18.41
N VAL A 441 -8.45 22.44 19.04
CA VAL A 441 -7.12 22.40 18.43
C VAL A 441 -6.47 21.03 18.71
N PRO A 442 -5.90 20.36 17.69
CA PRO A 442 -5.22 19.08 17.90
C PRO A 442 -3.95 19.26 18.75
N VAL A 443 -3.69 18.28 19.63
CA VAL A 443 -2.52 18.25 20.50
C VAL A 443 -1.47 17.33 19.86
N SER A 444 -0.25 17.83 19.67
CA SER A 444 0.83 17.14 18.94
C SER A 444 1.13 15.73 19.46
N ASP A 445 1.05 15.53 20.79
CA ASP A 445 1.44 14.29 21.47
C ASP A 445 0.33 13.23 21.50
N ILE A 446 -0.91 13.58 21.13
CA ILE A 446 -2.07 12.68 21.24
C ILE A 446 -2.71 12.45 19.85
N PRO A 447 -2.43 11.30 19.21
CA PRO A 447 -2.92 10.99 17.85
C PRO A 447 -4.45 11.06 17.70
N GLU A 448 -5.20 10.74 18.74
CA GLU A 448 -6.66 10.74 18.76
C GLU A 448 -7.26 12.15 18.59
N THR A 449 -6.48 13.20 18.86
CA THR A 449 -6.91 14.59 18.65
C THR A 449 -6.83 15.03 17.18
N LYS A 450 -6.05 14.31 16.35
CA LYS A 450 -5.89 14.61 14.93
C LYS A 450 -7.12 14.14 14.16
N ARG A 451 -7.92 15.10 13.69
CA ARG A 451 -9.16 14.87 12.92
C ARG A 451 -8.90 15.05 11.43
N LYS A 452 -9.63 14.32 10.59
CA LYS A 452 -9.67 14.59 9.14
C LYS A 452 -10.50 15.85 8.90
N PRO A 453 -10.32 16.56 7.77
CA PRO A 453 -11.15 17.72 7.42
C PRO A 453 -12.65 17.41 7.47
N ASP A 454 -13.07 16.26 6.93
CA ASP A 454 -14.47 15.82 6.93
C ASP A 454 -15.04 15.53 8.33
N HIS A 455 -14.16 15.35 9.33
CA HIS A 455 -14.59 15.08 10.71
C HIS A 455 -14.80 16.37 11.52
N ILE A 456 -14.64 17.55 10.91
CA ILE A 456 -14.84 18.84 11.56
C ILE A 456 -16.16 19.43 11.06
N PRO A 457 -17.12 19.72 11.97
CA PRO A 457 -18.39 20.30 11.58
C PRO A 457 -18.18 21.72 11.02
N LEU A 458 -19.01 22.12 10.05
CA LEU A 458 -18.91 23.42 9.38
C LEU A 458 -19.06 24.58 10.37
N GLU A 459 -19.86 24.39 11.40
CA GLU A 459 -20.10 25.37 12.46
C GLU A 459 -18.84 25.59 13.33
N GLU A 460 -18.01 24.56 13.53
CA GLU A 460 -16.72 24.71 14.22
C GLU A 460 -15.70 25.48 13.35
N ILE A 461 -15.76 25.30 12.03
CA ILE A 461 -14.95 26.10 11.08
C ILE A 461 -15.44 27.55 11.07
N ALA A 462 -16.76 27.78 11.10
CA ALA A 462 -17.34 29.12 11.16
C ALA A 462 -16.90 29.86 12.42
N GLU A 463 -16.90 29.19 13.57
CA GLU A 463 -16.41 29.76 14.83
C GLU A 463 -14.90 30.03 14.78
N ALA A 464 -14.12 29.17 14.11
CA ALA A 464 -12.68 29.41 13.89
C ALA A 464 -12.43 30.65 13.02
N ILE A 465 -13.19 30.82 11.93
CA ILE A 465 -13.15 32.03 11.09
C ILE A 465 -13.52 33.26 11.92
N ARG A 466 -14.60 33.19 12.71
CA ARG A 466 -15.06 34.28 13.57
C ARG A 466 -13.97 34.71 14.55
N LEU A 467 -13.31 33.75 15.20
CA LEU A 467 -12.20 34.03 16.11
C LEU A 467 -10.99 34.64 15.38
N VAL A 468 -10.58 34.10 14.23
CA VAL A 468 -9.45 34.66 13.45
C VAL A 468 -9.72 36.11 13.06
N VAL A 469 -10.92 36.42 12.55
CA VAL A 469 -11.30 37.79 12.19
C VAL A 469 -11.36 38.69 13.43
N GLN A 470 -11.88 38.19 14.56
CA GLN A 470 -11.95 38.92 15.82
C GLN A 470 -10.54 39.32 16.32
N TYR A 471 -9.58 38.39 16.27
CA TYR A 471 -8.21 38.64 16.71
C TYR A 471 -7.40 39.48 15.72
N ALA A 472 -7.63 39.32 14.42
CA ALA A 472 -6.90 40.05 13.39
C ALA A 472 -7.37 41.50 13.24
N ILE A 473 -8.58 41.85 13.72
CA ILE A 473 -9.26 43.16 13.58
C ILE A 473 -9.61 43.51 12.11
N GLY A 474 -8.82 43.04 11.15
CA GLY A 474 -9.08 43.00 9.72
C GLY A 474 -8.06 42.12 9.00
N ILE A 475 -8.52 41.22 8.12
CA ILE A 475 -7.65 40.25 7.42
C ILE A 475 -8.04 40.08 5.95
N SER A 476 -7.07 39.83 5.07
CA SER A 476 -7.39 39.52 3.68
C SER A 476 -8.05 38.14 3.56
N PRO A 477 -8.95 37.91 2.57
CA PRO A 477 -9.61 36.62 2.39
C PRO A 477 -8.62 35.45 2.24
N GLU A 478 -7.54 35.65 1.49
CA GLU A 478 -6.49 34.64 1.28
C GLU A 478 -5.74 34.29 2.57
N SER A 479 -5.40 35.31 3.37
CA SER A 479 -4.73 35.08 4.65
C SER A 479 -5.67 34.41 5.67
N LEU A 480 -6.95 34.75 5.66
CA LEU A 480 -7.96 34.14 6.52
C LEU A 480 -8.04 32.62 6.31
N LEU A 481 -8.09 32.16 5.05
CA LEU A 481 -8.12 30.73 4.74
C LEU A 481 -6.88 30.00 5.28
N ILE A 482 -5.70 30.61 5.15
CA ILE A 482 -4.43 30.03 5.60
C ILE A 482 -4.40 29.94 7.13
N GLU A 483 -4.78 31.01 7.83
CA GLU A 483 -4.77 31.03 9.29
C GLU A 483 -5.84 30.09 9.88
N THR A 484 -7.04 30.02 9.29
CA THR A 484 -8.05 29.04 9.69
C THR A 484 -7.57 27.60 9.50
N ALA A 485 -6.88 27.29 8.40
CA ALA A 485 -6.32 25.95 8.19
C ALA A 485 -5.24 25.58 9.22
N LYS A 486 -4.41 26.55 9.64
CA LYS A 486 -3.36 26.35 10.65
C LYS A 486 -3.92 25.98 12.02
N ILE A 487 -5.07 26.55 12.43
CA ILE A 487 -5.73 26.24 13.72
C ILE A 487 -6.01 24.74 13.85
N PHE A 488 -6.40 24.08 12.76
CA PHE A 488 -6.68 22.65 12.74
C PHE A 488 -5.47 21.77 12.38
N ASN A 489 -4.26 22.36 12.32
CA ASN A 489 -3.03 21.71 11.90
C ASN A 489 -3.12 21.09 10.49
N PHE A 490 -3.85 21.74 9.59
CA PHE A 490 -3.98 21.34 8.19
C PHE A 490 -2.95 22.04 7.30
N ASN A 491 -2.56 21.37 6.22
CA ASN A 491 -1.73 21.99 5.20
C ASN A 491 -2.59 22.97 4.37
N PRO A 492 -2.30 24.29 4.40
CA PRO A 492 -3.10 25.29 3.71
C PRO A 492 -3.07 25.15 2.18
N LYS A 493 -2.12 24.39 1.62
CA LYS A 493 -2.01 24.13 0.18
C LYS A 493 -2.97 23.04 -0.32
N THR A 494 -3.67 22.33 0.57
CA THR A 494 -4.59 21.27 0.18
C THR A 494 -5.89 21.86 -0.37
N GLU A 495 -6.14 21.66 -1.67
CA GLU A 495 -7.29 22.24 -2.39
C GLU A 495 -8.63 21.90 -1.74
N ARG A 496 -8.81 20.65 -1.31
CA ARG A 496 -10.05 20.19 -0.64
C ARG A 496 -10.36 20.98 0.63
N ILE A 497 -9.34 21.31 1.43
CA ILE A 497 -9.49 22.06 2.69
C ILE A 497 -9.81 23.51 2.38
N ARG A 498 -9.15 24.08 1.37
CA ARG A 498 -9.41 25.44 0.90
C ARG A 498 -10.86 25.60 0.43
N ILE A 499 -11.37 24.66 -0.37
CA ILE A 499 -12.76 24.65 -0.84
C ILE A 499 -13.75 24.59 0.34
N MET A 500 -13.48 23.74 1.34
CA MET A 500 -14.33 23.61 2.53
C MET A 500 -14.41 24.91 3.33
N ILE A 501 -13.26 25.55 3.61
CA ILE A 501 -13.23 26.82 4.36
C ILE A 501 -13.86 27.95 3.52
N LEU A 502 -13.61 27.98 2.21
CA LEU A 502 -14.21 28.95 1.29
C LEU A 502 -15.74 28.87 1.26
N ARG A 503 -16.30 27.66 1.34
CA ARG A 503 -17.75 27.45 1.42
C ARG A 503 -18.32 28.12 2.67
N VAL A 504 -17.75 27.82 3.85
CA VAL A 504 -18.18 28.41 5.13
C VAL A 504 -18.01 29.93 5.13
N TYR A 505 -16.89 30.43 4.59
CA TYR A 505 -16.65 31.86 4.44
C TYR A 505 -17.74 32.55 3.61
N LYS A 506 -18.17 31.97 2.48
CA LYS A 506 -19.26 32.50 1.65
C LYS A 506 -20.60 32.46 2.37
N GLU A 507 -20.89 31.38 3.10
CA GLU A 507 -22.11 31.27 3.93
C GLU A 507 -22.13 32.38 5.00
N MET A 508 -21.02 32.60 5.71
CA MET A 508 -20.92 33.66 6.73
C MET A 508 -21.05 35.09 6.16
N LEU A 509 -20.60 35.33 4.93
CA LEU A 509 -20.83 36.59 4.21
C LEU A 509 -22.32 36.78 3.91
N SER A 510 -22.99 35.72 3.45
CA SER A 510 -24.42 35.77 3.11
C SER A 510 -25.32 35.97 4.32
N SER A 511 -24.91 35.46 5.50
CA SER A 511 -25.62 35.64 6.77
C SER A 511 -25.24 36.92 7.52
N GLU A 512 -24.48 37.82 6.90
CA GLU A 512 -24.00 39.09 7.48
C GLU A 512 -23.25 38.93 8.82
N ILE A 513 -22.58 37.79 9.05
CA ILE A 513 -21.75 37.58 10.25
C ILE A 513 -20.39 38.26 10.10
N ILE A 514 -19.87 38.26 8.86
CA ILE A 514 -18.63 38.92 8.46
C ILE A 514 -18.90 39.82 7.26
N VAL A 515 -18.10 40.87 7.12
CA VAL A 515 -18.19 41.83 6.02
C VAL A 515 -16.84 41.93 5.34
N CYS A 516 -16.83 41.91 4.00
CA CYS A 516 -15.63 42.20 3.22
C CYS A 516 -15.76 43.59 2.58
N LYS A 517 -14.94 44.56 3.02
CA LYS A 517 -14.83 45.89 2.40
C LYS A 517 -13.40 46.10 1.93
N LYS A 518 -13.21 46.52 0.67
CA LYS A 518 -11.88 46.82 0.08
C LYS A 518 -10.84 45.71 0.32
N ASN A 519 -11.24 44.44 0.14
CA ASN A 519 -10.40 43.26 0.33
C ASN A 519 -9.92 43.01 1.79
N VAL A 520 -10.63 43.58 2.76
CA VAL A 520 -10.42 43.35 4.19
C VAL A 520 -11.71 42.78 4.78
N VAL A 521 -11.59 41.65 5.47
CA VAL A 521 -12.67 40.95 6.17
C VAL A 521 -12.68 41.41 7.62
N THR A 522 -13.83 41.90 8.09
CA THR A 522 -14.10 42.31 9.48
C THR A 522 -15.36 41.64 10.00
N LEU A 523 -15.54 41.58 11.32
CA LEU A 523 -16.84 41.18 11.90
C LEU A 523 -17.90 42.23 11.56
N PHE A 524 -19.13 41.79 11.34
CA PHE A 524 -20.27 42.70 11.25
C PHE A 524 -20.54 43.29 12.65
N SER A 525 -20.23 44.58 12.83
CA SER A 525 -20.73 45.33 13.98
C SER A 525 -22.13 45.82 13.62
N LYS A 526 -23.13 45.43 14.41
CA LYS A 526 -24.40 46.15 14.46
C LYS A 526 -24.18 47.58 14.95
#